data_AF-A0AAU3R2Q0-F1
#
_entry.id   AF-A0AAU3R2Q0-F1
#
_cell.length_a   1.000
_cell.length_b   1.000
_cell.length_c   1.000
_cell.angle_alpha   90.00
_cell.angle_beta   90.00
_cell.angle_gamma   90.00
#
_symmetry.space_group_name_H-M   'P 1'
#
loop_
_entity.id
_entity.type
_entity.pdbx_description
1 polymer ?
#
loop_
_entity_poly.entity_id
_entity_poly.type
_entity_poly.pdbx_seq_one_letter_code
_entity_poly.pdbx_strand_id
1 'polypeptide(L)' 'MTDFPPQQVQRRVDDSAADMETLVDLGLVEEQPVPQYAGLFVEPDIPPPAEDEAA' A
#
# COMPACT_ATOMS: atom_id res chain seq x y z
N MET A 1 -13.00 -25.32 1.51
CA MET A 1 -11.99 -24.45 0.91
C MET A 1 -12.69 -23.12 0.70
N THR A 2 -12.41 -22.12 1.53
CA THR A 2 -13.20 -20.88 1.58
C THR A 2 -12.51 -19.83 0.72
N ASP A 3 -13.05 -19.62 -0.47
CA ASP A 3 -12.67 -18.53 -1.37
C ASP A 3 -13.16 -17.21 -0.77
N PHE A 4 -12.23 -16.33 -0.36
CA PHE A 4 -12.58 -14.99 0.10
C PHE A 4 -12.54 -14.04 -1.10
N PRO A 5 -13.65 -13.35 -1.43
CA PRO A 5 -13.65 -12.41 -2.55
C PRO A 5 -12.69 -11.24 -2.25
N PRO A 6 -11.99 -10.70 -3.26
CA PRO A 6 -11.09 -9.57 -3.07
C PRO A 6 -11.88 -8.37 -2.58
N GLN A 7 -11.67 -7.99 -1.31
CA GLN A 7 -12.25 -6.76 -0.77
C GLN A 7 -11.53 -5.57 -1.41
N GLN A 8 -12.19 -4.93 -2.37
CA GLN A 8 -11.74 -3.65 -2.90
C GLN A 8 -11.90 -2.58 -1.81
N VAL A 9 -10.82 -2.29 -1.10
CA VAL A 9 -10.78 -1.20 -0.14
C VAL A 9 -10.74 0.10 -0.94
N GLN A 10 -11.89 0.77 -1.09
CA GLN A 10 -11.89 2.13 -1.64
C GLN A 10 -11.14 3.03 -0.67
N ARG A 11 -9.95 3.45 -1.06
CA ARG A 11 -9.18 4.46 -0.32
C ARG A 11 -9.96 5.76 -0.38
N ARG A 12 -10.61 6.16 0.73
CA ARG A 12 -11.14 7.52 0.86
C ARG A 12 -9.96 8.48 0.78
N VAL A 13 -9.88 9.19 -0.33
CA VAL A 13 -9.00 10.35 -0.46
C VAL A 13 -9.91 11.54 -0.21
N ASP A 14 -9.82 12.14 0.97
CA ASP A 14 -10.46 13.44 1.20
C ASP A 14 -9.76 14.47 0.31
N ASP A 15 -10.52 15.23 -0.49
CA ASP A 15 -9.99 16.29 -1.37
C ASP A 15 -9.23 17.38 -0.59
N SER A 16 -9.42 17.46 0.74
CA SER A 16 -8.66 18.35 1.63
C SER A 16 -7.19 17.96 1.78
N ALA A 17 -6.79 16.76 1.36
CA ALA A 17 -5.41 16.29 1.45
C ALA A 17 -4.50 16.84 0.33
N ALA A 18 -5.06 17.56 -0.65
CA ALA A 18 -4.35 17.98 -1.85
C ALA A 18 -3.16 18.94 -1.59
N ASP A 19 -3.12 19.61 -0.43
CA ASP A 19 -2.09 20.62 -0.10
C ASP A 19 -1.44 20.37 1.27
N MET A 20 -1.43 19.13 1.76
CA MET A 20 -0.87 18.80 3.08
C MET A 20 0.65 18.99 3.15
N GLU A 21 1.36 18.82 2.04
CA GLU A 21 2.81 18.98 1.97
C GLU A 21 3.24 20.43 2.24
N THR A 22 2.54 21.40 1.64
CA THR A 22 2.85 22.82 1.86
C THR A 22 2.50 23.28 3.28
N LEU A 23 1.44 22.73 3.89
CA LEU A 23 1.07 23.02 5.28
C LEU A 23 2.13 22.52 6.27
N VAL A 24 2.78 21.39 5.96
CA VAL A 24 3.93 20.87 6.71
C VAL A 24 5.14 21.80 6.55
N ASP A 25 5.46 22.20 5.32
CA ASP A 25 6.59 23.13 5.05
C ASP A 25 6.42 24.48 5.75
N LEU A 26 5.17 24.95 5.88
CA LEU A 26 4.83 26.18 6.60
C LEU A 26 4.78 26.00 8.13
N GLY A 27 4.99 24.78 8.64
CA GLY A 27 4.92 24.45 10.07
C GLY A 27 3.52 24.59 10.68
N LEU A 28 2.47 24.56 9.85
CA LEU A 28 1.08 24.68 10.26
C LEU A 28 0.48 23.32 10.67
N VAL A 29 1.09 22.23 10.20
CA VAL A 29 0.70 20.85 10.50
C VAL A 29 1.96 20.03 10.74
N GLU A 30 1.88 19.05 11.65
CA GLU A 30 2.98 18.12 11.91
C GLU A 30 3.13 17.08 10.77
N GLU A 31 4.36 16.63 10.53
CA GLU A 31 4.64 15.54 9.61
C GLU A 31 3.90 14.26 10.04
N GLN A 32 3.25 13.59 9.09
CA GLN A 32 2.60 12.32 9.38
C GLN A 32 3.65 11.21 9.56
N PRO A 33 3.48 10.33 10.55
CA PRO A 33 4.40 9.22 10.74
C PRO A 33 4.38 8.28 9.54
N VAL A 34 5.56 7.94 9.03
CA VAL A 34 5.71 6.95 7.95
C VAL A 34 5.65 5.54 8.55
N PRO A 35 4.68 4.71 8.13
CA PRO A 35 4.59 3.34 8.62
C PRO A 35 5.81 2.51 8.17
N GLN A 36 6.40 1.79 9.12
CA GLN A 36 7.56 0.94 8.87
C GLN A 36 7.10 -0.48 8.52
N TYR A 37 7.22 -0.82 7.24
CA TYR A 37 6.83 -2.14 6.72
C TYR A 37 7.99 -3.14 6.62
N ALA A 38 9.21 -2.71 6.92
CA ALA A 38 10.40 -3.55 6.83
C ALA A 38 10.29 -4.76 7.79
N GLY A 39 10.46 -5.97 7.23
CA GLY A 39 10.42 -7.21 8.01
C GLY A 39 9.03 -7.64 8.50
N LEU A 40 7.95 -6.94 8.13
CA LEU A 40 6.58 -7.34 8.49
C LEU A 40 6.03 -8.46 7.59
N PHE A 41 6.61 -8.63 6.40
CA PHE A 41 6.17 -9.60 5.42
C PHE A 41 7.19 -10.71 5.27
N VAL A 42 6.69 -11.93 5.20
CA VAL A 42 7.47 -13.12 4.85
C VAL A 42 7.28 -13.33 3.35
N GLU A 43 8.40 -13.53 2.64
CA GLU A 43 8.32 -13.94 1.24
C GLU A 43 7.67 -15.32 1.17
N PRO A 44 6.58 -15.47 0.41
CA PRO A 44 5.92 -16.76 0.33
C PRO A 44 6.83 -17.72 -0.44
N ASP A 45 6.97 -18.95 0.06
CA ASP A 45 7.75 -20.03 -0.57
C ASP A 45 6.95 -20.58 -1.77
N ILE A 46 6.87 -19.77 -2.83
CA ILE A 46 6.16 -20.12 -4.06
C ILE A 46 7.22 -20.47 -5.10
N PRO A 47 7.18 -21.68 -5.67
CA PRO A 47 8.09 -22.03 -6.76
C PRO A 47 7.89 -21.05 -7.93
N PRO A 48 8.97 -20.75 -8.70
CA PRO A 48 8.85 -19.90 -9.86
C PRO A 48 7.77 -20.43 -10.82
N PRO A 49 7.03 -19.56 -11.50
CA PRO A 49 6.08 -20.00 -12.51
C PRO A 49 6.82 -20.87 -13.53
N ALA A 50 6.27 -22.04 -13.83
CA ALA A 50 6.85 -22.91 -14.85
C ALA A 50 6.91 -22.15 -16.18
N GLU A 51 8.07 -22.16 -16.82
CA GLU A 51 8.28 -21.63 -18.16
C GLU A 51 7.58 -22.53 -19.18
N ASP A 52 6.26 -22.55 -19.18
CA ASP A 52 5.47 -23.32 -20.14
C ASP A 52 4.16 -22.60 -20.47
N GLU A 53 4.29 -21.46 -21.15
CA GLU A 53 3.35 -21.01 -22.20
C GLU A 53 3.97 -19.83 -22.97
N ALA A 54 5.10 -20.11 -23.64
CA ALA A 54 5.45 -19.43 -24.87
C ALA A 54 5.10 -20.39 -26.03
N ALA A 55 3.81 -20.53 -26.32
CA ALA A 55 3.30 -21.16 -27.54
C ALA A 55 1.98 -20.52 -27.96
#